data_AF-A0A1B6G2I3-F1
#
_entry.id   AF-A0A1B6G2I3-F1
#
_cell.length_a   1.000
_cell.length_b   1.000
_cell.length_c   1.000
_cell.angle_alpha   90.00
_cell.angle_beta   90.00
_cell.angle_gamma   90.00
#
_symmetry.space_group_name_H-M   'P 1'
#
loop_
_entity.id
_entity.type
_entity.pdbx_description
1 polymer ?
#
loop_
_entity_poly.entity_id
_entity_poly.type
_entity_poly.pdbx_seq_one_letter_code
_entity_poly.pdbx_strand_id
1 'polypeptide(L)'
;MTKWGEKNGIEFWTMPPERAEEASEVLRNGFFEDEAFCNYTGISEDSEGQKELSNLAVTCAKDGISTMAIDIQTGKIVGVSYNKIQVIPPPGQKAFFAEFRDSRCKSKTAKDLISEMILALWMLPWQFSVHYLHLSVL
;
A
#
# COMPACT_ATOMS: atom_id res chain seq x y z
N MET A 1 -13.68 2.48 13.14
CA MET A 1 -12.36 3.04 13.44
C MET A 1 -11.99 2.64 14.87
N THR A 2 -10.83 2.01 15.07
CA THR A 2 -10.42 1.42 16.36
C THR A 2 -9.02 1.93 16.73
N LYS A 3 -8.81 2.41 17.96
CA LYS A 3 -7.47 2.76 18.49
C LYS A 3 -6.78 1.49 18.98
N TRP A 4 -5.56 1.24 18.51
CA TRP A 4 -4.73 0.10 18.90
C TRP A 4 -3.78 0.43 20.05
N GLY A 5 -3.35 1.69 20.15
CA GLY A 5 -2.43 2.13 21.18
C GLY A 5 -1.89 3.51 20.92
N GLU A 6 -0.92 3.91 21.74
CA GLU A 6 -0.25 5.19 21.68
C GLU A 6 1.19 5.05 22.17
N LYS A 7 2.12 5.76 21.52
CA LYS A 7 3.52 5.82 21.94
C LYS A 7 4.15 7.13 21.47
N ASN A 8 4.89 7.80 22.36
CA ASN A 8 5.65 9.02 22.04
C ASN A 8 4.81 10.13 21.38
N GLY A 9 3.54 10.31 21.80
CA GLY A 9 2.65 11.31 21.21
C GLY A 9 2.05 10.92 19.86
N ILE A 10 2.22 9.66 19.43
CA ILE A 10 1.62 9.10 18.21
C ILE A 10 0.57 8.07 18.59
N GLU A 11 -0.64 8.19 18.03
CA GLU A 11 -1.71 7.20 18.17
C GLU A 11 -1.79 6.27 16.96
N PHE A 12 -2.04 4.99 17.19
CA PHE A 12 -2.21 3.99 16.14
C PHE A 12 -3.68 3.62 16.00
N TRP A 13 -4.21 3.68 14.78
CA TRP A 13 -5.63 3.48 14.49
C TRP A 13 -5.83 2.54 13.30
N THR A 14 -6.92 1.75 13.32
CA THR A 14 -7.46 1.21 12.06
C THR A 14 -7.90 2.39 11.20
N MET A 15 -7.36 2.48 10.00
CA MET A 15 -7.65 3.55 9.06
C MET A 15 -9.01 3.32 8.41
N PRO A 16 -9.95 4.26 8.52
CA PRO A 16 -11.21 4.13 7.81
C PRO A 16 -11.01 4.54 6.32
N PRO A 17 -11.76 3.97 5.36
CA PRO A 17 -11.53 4.18 3.93
C PRO A 17 -11.54 5.65 3.48
N GLU A 18 -12.32 6.51 4.14
CA GLU A 18 -12.41 7.94 3.85
C GLU A 18 -11.11 8.71 4.10
N ARG A 19 -10.22 8.19 4.96
CA ARG A 19 -8.90 8.79 5.22
C ARG A 19 -7.79 8.21 4.36
N ALA A 20 -8.10 7.23 3.51
CA ALA A 20 -7.09 6.54 2.71
C ALA A 20 -6.41 7.47 1.68
N GLU A 21 -7.13 8.46 1.15
CA GLU A 21 -6.56 9.43 0.20
C GLU A 21 -5.63 10.42 0.90
N GLU A 22 -6.04 10.97 2.05
CA GLU A 22 -5.19 11.79 2.92
C GLU A 22 -3.90 11.04 3.28
N ALA A 23 -4.04 9.79 3.74
CA ALA A 23 -2.93 8.91 4.10
C ALA A 23 -1.96 8.65 2.94
N SER A 24 -2.38 8.79 1.68
CA SER A 24 -1.51 8.54 0.53
C SER A 24 -0.40 9.59 0.39
N GLU A 25 -0.54 10.74 1.06
CA GLU A 25 0.50 11.77 1.11
C GLU A 25 1.76 11.28 1.85
N VAL A 26 1.59 10.42 2.85
CA VAL A 26 2.72 9.79 3.57
C VAL A 26 3.54 8.90 2.63
N LEU A 27 2.91 8.25 1.65
CA LEU A 27 3.63 7.47 0.64
C LEU A 27 4.44 8.38 -0.30
N ARG A 28 3.88 9.54 -0.66
CA ARG A 28 4.54 10.49 -1.56
C ARG A 28 5.76 11.14 -0.93
N ASN A 29 5.72 11.42 0.36
CA ASN A 29 6.78 12.13 1.08
C ASN A 29 7.73 11.18 1.82
N GLY A 30 7.75 9.89 1.49
CA GLY A 30 8.63 8.91 2.14
C GLY A 30 8.80 7.65 1.31
N PHE A 31 7.73 6.85 1.14
CA PHE A 31 7.81 5.53 0.49
C PHE A 31 8.46 5.57 -0.90
N PHE A 32 8.03 6.50 -1.77
CA PHE A 32 8.55 6.54 -3.13
C PHE A 32 10.02 7.01 -3.21
N GLU A 33 10.47 7.82 -2.27
CA GLU A 33 11.85 8.34 -2.23
C GLU A 33 12.83 7.31 -1.64
N ASP A 34 12.43 6.65 -0.56
CA ASP A 34 13.35 5.84 0.26
C ASP A 34 13.34 4.34 -0.05
N GLU A 35 12.27 3.82 -0.68
CA GLU A 35 12.13 2.38 -0.88
C GLU A 35 12.98 1.87 -2.06
N ALA A 36 13.65 0.72 -1.87
CA ALA A 36 14.65 0.21 -2.80
C ALA A 36 14.05 -0.19 -4.15
N PHE A 37 12.88 -0.83 -4.18
CA PHE A 37 12.21 -1.17 -5.44
C PHE A 37 11.61 0.05 -6.14
N CYS A 38 11.16 1.06 -5.40
CA CYS A 38 10.77 2.35 -5.97
C CYS A 38 11.94 3.00 -6.73
N ASN A 39 13.10 3.03 -6.11
CA ASN A 39 14.33 3.53 -6.73
C ASN A 39 14.79 2.68 -7.91
N TYR A 40 14.72 1.34 -7.79
CA TYR A 40 15.07 0.41 -8.86
C TYR A 40 14.17 0.55 -10.10
N THR A 41 12.86 0.71 -9.89
CA THR A 41 11.87 0.83 -10.98
C THR A 41 11.80 2.25 -11.55
N GLY A 42 12.37 3.24 -10.86
CA GLY A 42 12.34 4.65 -11.25
C GLY A 42 10.99 5.34 -10.98
N ILE A 43 10.12 4.73 -10.15
CA ILE A 43 8.81 5.32 -9.83
C ILE A 43 8.93 6.58 -8.95
N SER A 44 10.07 6.75 -8.25
CA SER A 44 10.39 7.94 -7.46
C SER A 44 10.34 9.23 -8.28
N GLU A 45 10.61 9.15 -9.59
CA GLU A 45 10.60 10.28 -10.52
C GLU A 45 9.35 10.32 -11.43
N ASP A 46 8.47 9.32 -11.32
CA ASP A 46 7.29 9.18 -12.18
C ASP A 46 6.00 9.55 -11.44
N SER A 47 5.60 10.81 -11.55
CA SER A 47 4.38 11.34 -10.93
C SER A 47 3.10 10.58 -11.32
N GLU A 48 2.98 10.06 -12.55
CA GLU A 48 1.82 9.26 -12.97
C GLU A 48 1.88 7.89 -12.29
N GLY A 49 3.05 7.26 -12.25
CA GLY A 49 3.28 6.00 -11.55
C GLY A 49 2.97 6.10 -10.05
N GLN A 50 3.46 7.13 -9.38
CA GLN A 50 3.15 7.39 -7.96
C GLN A 50 1.66 7.56 -7.71
N LYS A 51 0.95 8.24 -8.61
CA LYS A 51 -0.51 8.40 -8.52
C LYS A 51 -1.22 7.06 -8.68
N GLU A 52 -0.80 6.23 -9.63
CA GLU A 52 -1.37 4.89 -9.84
C GLU A 52 -1.13 3.96 -8.64
N LEU A 53 0.06 3.99 -8.03
CA LEU A 53 0.37 3.25 -6.81
C LEU A 53 -0.37 3.80 -5.58
N SER A 54 -0.54 5.11 -5.48
CA SER A 54 -1.39 5.71 -4.45
C SER A 54 -2.84 5.23 -4.59
N ASN A 55 -3.36 5.11 -5.82
CA ASN A 55 -4.70 4.56 -6.08
C ASN A 55 -4.79 3.07 -5.71
N LEU A 56 -3.71 2.30 -5.90
CA LEU A 56 -3.63 0.91 -5.44
C LEU A 56 -3.75 0.86 -3.91
N ALA A 57 -2.95 1.64 -3.20
CA ALA A 57 -2.97 1.74 -1.74
C ALA A 57 -4.37 2.13 -1.21
N VAL A 58 -4.97 3.19 -1.77
CA VAL A 58 -6.35 3.60 -1.44
C VAL A 58 -7.36 2.47 -1.69
N THR A 59 -7.17 1.70 -2.77
CA THR A 59 -8.04 0.54 -3.05
C THR A 59 -7.85 -0.58 -2.03
N CYS A 60 -6.64 -0.83 -1.55
CA CYS A 60 -6.36 -1.80 -0.48
C CYS A 60 -7.06 -1.42 0.83
N ALA A 61 -7.06 -0.13 1.19
CA ALA A 61 -7.70 0.36 2.42
C ALA A 61 -9.21 0.06 2.52
N LYS A 62 -9.88 -0.20 1.38
CA LYS A 62 -11.30 -0.59 1.35
C LYS A 62 -11.58 -1.92 2.04
N ASP A 63 -10.56 -2.75 2.27
CA ASP A 63 -10.69 -4.00 3.01
C ASP A 63 -10.83 -3.78 4.53
N GLY A 64 -10.68 -2.53 5.01
CA GLY A 64 -10.96 -2.16 6.41
C GLY A 64 -9.93 -2.61 7.44
N ILE A 65 -8.78 -3.10 6.98
CA ILE A 65 -7.68 -3.66 7.80
C ILE A 65 -6.38 -2.85 7.72
N SER A 66 -6.37 -1.78 6.95
CA SER A 66 -5.24 -0.84 6.92
C SER A 66 -5.16 -0.05 8.22
N THR A 67 -3.97 0.40 8.59
CA THR A 67 -3.75 1.19 9.81
C THR A 67 -3.06 2.51 9.49
N MET A 68 -3.28 3.51 10.35
CA MET A 68 -2.66 4.83 10.28
C MET A 68 -2.09 5.21 11.65
N ALA A 69 -1.02 5.99 11.64
CA ALA A 69 -0.41 6.60 12.81
C ALA A 69 -0.65 8.12 12.74
N ILE A 70 -1.16 8.70 13.84
CA ILE A 70 -1.53 10.12 13.92
C ILE A 70 -0.69 10.79 14.99
N ASP A 71 -0.06 11.90 14.65
CA ASP A 71 0.58 12.79 15.63
C ASP A 71 -0.48 13.56 16.42
N ILE A 72 -0.49 13.42 17.75
CA ILE A 72 -1.53 13.99 18.62
C ILE A 72 -1.53 15.51 18.60
N GLN A 73 -0.35 16.14 18.45
CA GLN A 73 -0.22 17.59 18.53
C GLN A 73 -0.77 18.27 17.28
N THR A 74 -0.53 17.68 16.11
CA THR A 74 -0.86 18.25 14.81
C THR A 74 -2.13 17.67 14.20
N GLY A 75 -2.57 16.50 14.66
CA GLY A 75 -3.68 15.73 14.08
C GLY A 75 -3.36 15.12 12.71
N LYS A 76 -2.12 15.22 12.23
CA LYS A 76 -1.71 14.73 10.91
C LYS A 76 -1.40 13.23 10.93
N ILE A 77 -1.69 12.58 9.81
CA ILE A 77 -1.20 11.22 9.56
C ILE A 77 0.30 11.28 9.30
N VAL A 78 1.08 10.56 10.09
CA VAL A 78 2.55 10.53 10.00
C VAL A 78 3.10 9.16 9.60
N GLY A 79 2.29 8.12 9.69
CA GLY A 79 2.66 6.76 9.30
C GLY A 79 1.43 6.00 8.79
N VAL A 80 1.64 5.09 7.86
CA VAL A 80 0.56 4.34 7.21
C VAL A 80 0.98 2.91 6.97
N SER A 81 0.00 2.00 7.02
CA SER A 81 0.14 0.63 6.56
C SER A 81 -1.08 0.28 5.74
N TYR A 82 -0.91 0.22 4.42
CA TYR A 82 -1.96 -0.24 3.53
C TYR A 82 -1.91 -1.75 3.42
N ASN A 83 -3.00 -2.40 3.80
CA ASN A 83 -3.12 -3.85 3.82
C ASN A 83 -4.22 -4.30 2.86
N LYS A 84 -3.95 -5.36 2.09
CA LYS A 84 -4.91 -6.00 1.19
C LYS A 84 -5.18 -7.43 1.63
N ILE A 85 -6.46 -7.82 1.71
CA ILE A 85 -6.86 -9.22 1.85
C ILE A 85 -6.83 -9.84 0.45
N GLN A 86 -5.90 -10.77 0.23
CA GLN A 86 -5.83 -11.53 -1.01
C GLN A 86 -6.54 -12.87 -0.89
N VAL A 87 -7.39 -13.17 -1.87
CA VAL A 87 -8.07 -14.46 -2.03
C VAL A 87 -7.55 -15.14 -3.27
N ILE A 88 -7.46 -16.47 -3.24
CA ILE A 88 -7.10 -17.27 -4.41
C ILE A 88 -8.20 -17.07 -5.46
N PRO A 89 -7.86 -16.56 -6.66
CA PRO A 89 -8.87 -16.35 -7.69
C PRO A 89 -9.35 -17.71 -8.26
N PRO A 90 -10.59 -17.78 -8.76
CA PRO A 90 -11.05 -18.95 -9.52
C PRO A 90 -10.15 -19.24 -10.73
N PRO A 91 -10.10 -20.49 -11.22
CA PRO A 91 -9.35 -20.84 -12.42
C PRO A 91 -9.69 -19.91 -13.60
N GLY A 92 -8.67 -19.39 -14.26
CA GLY A 92 -8.82 -18.46 -15.40
C GLY A 92 -8.96 -16.98 -15.02
N GLN A 93 -9.02 -16.63 -13.74
CA GLN A 93 -9.02 -15.24 -13.28
C GLN A 93 -7.66 -14.80 -12.71
N LYS A 94 -7.34 -13.51 -12.86
CA LYS A 94 -6.11 -12.92 -12.31
C LYS A 94 -6.28 -12.61 -10.82
N ALA A 95 -5.18 -12.72 -10.08
CA ALA A 95 -5.11 -12.21 -8.71
C ALA A 95 -5.21 -10.67 -8.71
N PHE A 96 -5.61 -10.10 -7.57
CA PHE A 96 -5.91 -8.66 -7.43
C PHE A 96 -4.81 -7.75 -8.00
N PHE A 97 -3.55 -7.95 -7.62
CA PHE A 97 -2.44 -7.09 -8.07
C PHE A 97 -2.18 -7.20 -9.58
N ALA A 98 -2.28 -8.40 -10.14
CA ALA A 98 -2.12 -8.60 -11.59
C ALA A 98 -3.25 -7.93 -12.37
N GLU A 99 -4.49 -8.05 -11.89
CA GLU A 99 -5.64 -7.37 -12.50
C GLU A 99 -5.53 -5.85 -12.39
N PHE A 100 -5.13 -5.32 -11.22
CA PHE A 100 -4.95 -3.88 -11.02
C PHE A 100 -3.88 -3.33 -11.97
N ARG A 101 -2.72 -3.99 -12.03
CA ARG A 101 -1.60 -3.61 -12.92
C ARG A 101 -2.05 -3.52 -14.37
N ASP A 102 -2.82 -4.49 -14.83
CA ASP A 102 -3.15 -4.62 -16.26
C ASP A 102 -4.31 -3.69 -16.66
N SER A 103 -5.27 -3.46 -15.75
CA SER A 103 -6.50 -2.70 -16.04
C SER A 103 -6.46 -1.24 -15.59
N ARG A 104 -5.65 -0.90 -14.57
CA ARG A 104 -5.66 0.43 -13.93
C ARG A 104 -4.35 1.19 -14.01
N CYS A 105 -3.26 0.53 -14.39
CA CYS A 105 -1.98 1.19 -14.58
C CYS A 105 -1.67 1.43 -16.06
N LYS A 106 -1.14 2.60 -16.38
CA LYS A 106 -0.61 3.00 -17.68
C LYS A 106 0.89 3.21 -17.60
N SER A 107 1.37 3.77 -16.49
CA SER A 107 2.81 4.01 -16.27
C SER A 107 3.58 2.69 -16.31
N LYS A 108 4.75 2.73 -16.96
CA LYS A 108 5.67 1.58 -16.97
C LYS A 108 6.24 1.33 -15.57
N THR A 109 6.66 2.37 -14.86
CA THR A 109 7.29 2.24 -13.53
C THR A 109 6.30 1.66 -12.51
N ALA A 110 5.03 2.06 -12.57
CA ALA A 110 3.97 1.48 -11.75
C ALA A 110 3.76 -0.01 -12.05
N LYS A 111 3.75 -0.38 -13.34
CA LYS A 111 3.60 -1.78 -13.74
C LYS A 111 4.78 -2.64 -13.31
N ASP A 112 5.98 -2.10 -13.39
CA ASP A 112 7.20 -2.79 -12.99
C ASP A 112 7.19 -3.01 -11.47
N LEU A 113 6.91 -1.97 -10.67
CA LEU A 113 6.85 -2.11 -9.20
C LEU A 113 5.77 -3.12 -8.77
N ILE A 114 4.57 -3.07 -9.35
CA ILE A 114 3.53 -4.06 -9.02
C ILE A 114 3.95 -5.47 -9.46
N SER A 115 4.73 -5.60 -10.53
CA SER A 115 5.26 -6.90 -10.96
C SER A 115 6.29 -7.45 -9.98
N GLU A 116 7.17 -6.60 -9.43
CA GLU A 116 8.08 -6.98 -8.33
C GLU A 116 7.30 -7.38 -7.08
N MET A 117 6.25 -6.63 -6.72
CA MET A 117 5.37 -6.97 -5.60
C MET A 117 4.70 -8.34 -5.78
N ILE A 118 4.26 -8.66 -7.02
CA ILE A 118 3.71 -9.97 -7.35
C ILE A 118 4.80 -11.03 -7.19
N LEU A 119 5.98 -10.87 -7.81
CA LEU A 119 7.08 -11.84 -7.74
C LEU A 119 7.49 -12.15 -6.29
N ALA A 120 7.63 -11.11 -5.46
CA ALA A 120 7.96 -11.26 -4.04
C ALA A 120 6.93 -12.12 -3.28
N LEU A 121 5.64 -12.00 -3.60
CA LEU A 121 4.59 -12.84 -3.02
C LEU A 121 4.74 -14.33 -3.38
N TRP A 122 5.27 -14.65 -4.56
CA TRP A 122 5.51 -16.04 -4.99
C TRP A 122 6.79 -16.65 -4.38
N MET A 123 7.72 -15.81 -3.92
CA MET A 123 9.01 -16.25 -3.38
C MET A 123 8.96 -16.68 -1.90
N LEU A 124 7.84 -16.48 -1.19
CA LEU A 124 7.68 -16.89 0.21
C LEU A 124 7.08 -18.31 0.31
N PRO A 125 7.84 -19.32 0.77
CA PRO A 125 7.44 -20.74 0.72
C PRO A 125 6.38 -21.18 1.76
N TRP A 126 5.72 -20.26 2.47
CA TRP A 126 4.74 -20.59 3.51
C TRP A 126 3.32 -20.19 3.10
N GLN A 127 2.65 -21.08 2.35
CA GLN A 127 1.22 -20.98 2.05
C GLN A 127 0.38 -21.45 3.25
N PHE A 128 0.03 -20.53 4.14
CA PHE A 128 -1.23 -20.61 4.89
C PHE A 128 -1.97 -19.28 4.77
N SER A 129 -3.27 -19.39 4.51
CA SER A 129 -4.34 -18.40 4.38
C SER A 129 -4.05 -16.97 4.88
N VAL A 130 -4.40 -16.00 4.03
CA VAL A 130 -4.34 -14.52 4.20
C VAL A 130 -2.94 -13.92 3.95
N HIS A 131 -2.67 -13.54 2.70
CA HIS A 131 -1.47 -12.78 2.34
C HIS A 131 -1.76 -11.28 2.51
N TYR A 132 -1.06 -10.64 3.45
CA TYR A 132 -1.03 -9.19 3.58
C TYR A 132 0.15 -8.66 2.79
N LEU A 133 -0.11 -7.79 1.81
CA LEU A 133 0.94 -6.88 1.35
C LEU A 133 0.98 -5.70 2.31
N HIS A 134 2.16 -5.41 2.85
CA HIS A 134 2.39 -4.30 3.76
C HIS A 134 3.17 -3.20 3.03
N LEU A 135 2.51 -2.09 2.72
CA LEU A 135 3.16 -0.85 2.32
C LEU A 135 3.24 0.05 3.55
N SER A 136 4.43 0.20 4.13
CA SER A 136 4.63 0.98 5.35
C SER A 136 5.72 2.03 5.24
N VAL A 137 5.43 3.20 5.78
CA VAL A 137 6.39 4.26 6.09
C VAL A 137 6.25 4.55 7.59
N LEU A 138 7.37 4.56 8.30
CA LEU A 138 7.46 4.93 9.72
C LEU A 138 8.05 6.34 9.86
#